data_AF-A0A1Y1M1G7-F1
#
_entry.id   AF-A0A1Y1M1G7-F1
#
_cell.length_a   1.000
_cell.length_b   1.000
_cell.length_c   1.000
_cell.angle_alpha   90.00
_cell.angle_beta   90.00
_cell.angle_gamma   90.00
#
_symmetry.space_group_name_H-M   'P 1'
#
loop_
_entity.id
_entity.type
_entity.pdbx_description
1 polymer ?
#
loop_
_entity_poly.entity_id
_entity_poly.type
_entity_poly.pdbx_seq_one_letter_code
_entity_poly.pdbx_strand_id
1 'polypeptide(L)'
;MEHNLRGCGILNDTRYPPIHRGTFSRYFVSSDDRLLEYDIDSILFEERSPYQKVQVVHSKSLGNMLVLDDLQNISEADLIYTETLMLRGKEDYKDKEIVILGERPLLVHF
;
A
#
# COMPACT_ATOMS: atom_id res chain seq x y z
N MET A 1 33.37 38.83 34.51
CA MET A 1 31.94 38.54 34.32
C MET A 1 31.81 37.68 33.08
N GLU A 2 31.89 36.37 33.27
CA GLU A 2 31.77 35.39 32.19
C GLU A 2 30.30 35.20 31.85
N HIS A 3 29.91 35.55 30.62
CA HIS A 3 28.58 35.25 30.11
C HIS A 3 28.52 33.78 29.69
N ASN A 4 27.76 33.04 30.49
CA ASN A 4 27.48 31.62 30.41
C ASN A 4 26.70 31.30 29.12
N LEU A 5 27.39 30.94 28.03
CA LEU A 5 26.79 30.32 26.85
C LEU A 5 26.43 28.87 27.21
N ARG A 6 25.31 28.70 27.92
CA ARG A 6 24.71 27.38 28.14
C ARG A 6 24.25 26.82 26.79
N GLY A 7 24.81 25.66 26.45
CA GLY A 7 24.61 24.99 25.18
C GLY A 7 23.13 24.74 24.84
N CYS A 8 22.76 25.07 23.61
CA CYS A 8 21.61 24.48 22.94
C CYS A 8 22.15 23.33 22.09
N GLY A 9 22.31 22.16 22.71
CA GLY A 9 22.62 20.94 21.99
C GLY A 9 21.38 20.44 21.27
N ILE A 10 21.20 20.80 20.00
CA ILE A 10 20.27 20.09 19.12
C ILE A 10 21.05 18.90 18.54
N LEU A 11 21.20 17.85 19.33
CA LEU A 11 21.99 16.67 18.92
C LEU A 11 21.21 15.72 17.98
N ASN A 12 19.91 15.97 17.73
CA ASN A 12 19.08 15.20 16.80
C ASN A 12 17.97 16.09 16.21
N ASP A 13 18.24 16.80 15.10
CA ASP A 13 17.21 17.48 14.30
C ASP A 13 16.69 16.52 13.23
N THR A 14 15.59 15.82 13.52
CA THR A 14 14.92 14.96 12.54
C THR A 14 13.77 15.72 11.89
N ARG A 15 13.96 16.10 10.62
CA ARG A 15 12.93 16.78 9.82
C ARG A 15 12.14 15.75 9.02
N TYR A 16 10.94 15.45 9.49
CA TYR A 16 10.01 14.59 8.78
C TYR A 16 9.27 15.35 7.67
N PRO A 17 8.82 14.65 6.61
CA PRO A 17 7.90 15.22 5.64
C PRO A 17 6.64 15.77 6.33
N PRO A 18 6.08 16.91 5.86
CA PRO A 18 4.83 17.42 6.38
C PRO A 18 3.68 16.46 6.07
N ILE A 19 2.80 16.25 7.05
CA ILE A 19 1.62 15.38 6.88
C ILE A 19 0.54 16.12 6.09
N HIS A 20 0.17 15.56 4.93
CA HIS A 20 -0.85 16.07 4.02
C HIS A 20 -2.25 15.62 4.44
N ARG A 21 -3.01 16.48 5.12
CA ARG A 21 -4.43 16.22 5.43
C ARG A 21 -5.30 16.80 4.32
N GLY A 22 -6.25 16.03 3.78
CA GLY A 22 -7.07 16.53 2.67
C GLY A 22 -8.07 15.54 2.09
N THR A 23 -8.36 15.73 0.80
CA THR A 23 -9.47 15.12 0.06
C THR A 23 -9.46 13.59 0.01
N PHE A 24 -8.28 12.97 0.07
CA PHE A 24 -8.14 11.51 0.07
C PHE A 24 -7.02 11.09 1.01
N SER A 25 -7.14 9.88 1.57
CA SER A 25 -6.11 9.35 2.45
C SER A 25 -4.88 8.94 1.64
N ARG A 26 -3.72 9.40 2.07
CA ARG A 26 -2.40 8.95 1.59
C ARG A 26 -1.71 8.05 2.61
N TYR A 27 -2.30 7.93 3.78
CA TYR A 27 -1.70 7.26 4.92
C TYR A 27 -2.48 5.99 5.21
N PHE A 28 -1.81 4.85 5.05
CA PHE A 28 -2.36 3.55 5.42
C PHE A 28 -1.45 2.89 6.44
N VAL A 29 -2.02 1.94 7.17
CA VAL A 29 -1.31 1.24 8.23
C VAL A 29 -0.87 -0.12 7.69
N SER A 30 0.40 -0.47 7.90
CA SER A 30 0.91 -1.80 7.59
C SER A 30 0.38 -2.84 8.58
N SER A 31 0.53 -4.13 8.26
CA SER A 31 0.13 -5.22 9.16
C SER A 31 0.84 -5.22 10.53
N ASP A 32 1.96 -4.51 10.66
CA ASP A 32 2.70 -4.30 11.90
C ASP A 32 2.51 -2.90 12.51
N ASP A 33 1.37 -2.25 12.22
CA ASP A 33 0.92 -0.97 12.77
C ASP A 33 1.80 0.26 12.45
N ARG A 34 2.59 0.21 11.37
CA ARG A 34 3.39 1.36 10.93
C ARG A 34 2.61 2.23 9.95
N LEU A 35 2.75 3.55 10.11
CA LEU A 35 2.17 4.51 9.19
C LEU A 35 3.00 4.59 7.91
N LEU A 36 2.38 4.29 6.77
CA LEU A 36 2.96 4.36 5.44
C LEU A 36 2.29 5.48 4.64
N GLU A 37 3.09 6.37 4.06
CA GLU A 37 2.62 7.38 3.11
C GLU A 37 2.81 6.89 1.68
N TYR A 38 1.72 6.82 0.92
CA TYR A 38 1.72 6.50 -0.51
C TYR A 38 1.61 7.77 -1.34
N ASP A 39 2.21 7.75 -2.53
CA ASP A 39 2.17 8.81 -3.53
C ASP A 39 0.88 8.78 -4.36
N ILE A 40 -0.26 8.69 -3.66
CA ILE A 40 -1.59 8.67 -4.27
C ILE A 40 -1.93 10.05 -4.80
N ASP A 41 -2.48 10.09 -6.01
CA ASP A 41 -2.92 11.33 -6.63
C ASP A 41 -4.43 11.42 -6.86
N SER A 42 -5.12 10.28 -6.92
CA SER A 42 -6.54 10.22 -7.22
C SER A 42 -7.22 8.98 -6.67
N ILE A 43 -8.52 9.12 -6.38
CA ILE A 43 -9.42 8.00 -6.09
C ILE A 43 -10.16 7.68 -7.39
N LEU A 44 -10.03 6.45 -7.86
CA LEU A 44 -10.70 5.96 -9.08
C LEU A 44 -12.06 5.34 -8.76
N PHE A 45 -12.17 4.71 -7.59
CA PHE A 45 -13.39 4.07 -7.12
C PHE A 45 -13.45 4.09 -5.59
N GLU A 46 -14.64 4.32 -5.04
CA GLU A 46 -14.91 4.17 -3.62
C GLU A 46 -16.38 3.76 -3.43
N GLU A 47 -16.59 2.60 -2.80
CA GLU A 47 -17.91 2.13 -2.44
C GLU A 47 -17.84 1.33 -1.14
N ARG A 48 -18.88 1.42 -0.30
CA ARG A 48 -19.02 0.55 0.87
C ARG A 48 -20.01 -0.56 0.56
N SER A 49 -19.48 -1.77 0.35
CA SER A 49 -20.29 -2.97 0.21
C SER A 49 -20.88 -3.41 1.57
N PRO A 50 -21.82 -4.36 1.60
CA PRO A 50 -22.33 -4.94 2.85
C PRO A 50 -21.26 -5.62 3.72
N TYR A 51 -20.11 -5.96 3.14
CA TYR A 51 -19.06 -6.74 3.80
C TYR A 51 -17.84 -5.90 4.18
N GLN A 52 -17.45 -4.97 3.31
CA GLN A 52 -16.23 -4.17 3.44
C GLN A 52 -16.29 -2.90 2.59
N LYS A 53 -15.48 -1.91 2.96
CA LYS A 53 -15.19 -0.73 2.14
C LYS A 53 -14.22 -1.12 1.03
N VAL A 54 -14.57 -0.83 -0.21
CA VAL A 54 -13.76 -1.10 -1.40
C VAL A 54 -13.33 0.22 -2.00
N GLN A 55 -12.02 0.40 -2.18
CA GLN A 55 -11.45 1.58 -2.80
C GLN A 55 -10.42 1.16 -3.86
N VAL A 56 -10.41 1.88 -4.98
CA VAL A 56 -9.32 1.83 -5.95
C VAL A 56 -8.71 3.22 -6.03
N VAL A 57 -7.42 3.32 -5.75
CA VAL A 57 -6.67 4.57 -5.76
C VAL A 57 -5.53 4.47 -6.77
N HIS A 58 -5.18 5.58 -7.40
CA HIS A 58 -4.01 5.63 -8.28
C HIS A 58 -2.80 6.17 -7.52
N SER A 59 -1.72 5.39 -7.53
CA SER A 59 -0.40 5.75 -7.04
C SER A 59 0.54 5.94 -8.23
N LYS A 60 1.38 6.98 -8.19
CA LYS A 60 2.33 7.25 -9.29
C LYS A 60 3.40 6.17 -9.43
N SER A 61 3.80 5.55 -8.32
CA SER A 61 4.84 4.53 -8.29
C SER A 61 4.31 3.11 -8.44
N LEU A 62 3.12 2.82 -7.89
CA LEU A 62 2.55 1.46 -7.85
C LEU A 62 1.41 1.24 -8.87
N GLY A 63 0.98 2.28 -9.57
CA GLY A 63 -0.17 2.24 -10.46
C GLY A 63 -1.49 2.16 -9.69
N ASN A 64 -2.47 1.47 -10.25
CA ASN A 64 -3.76 1.30 -9.58
C ASN A 64 -3.62 0.31 -8.41
N MET A 65 -4.07 0.75 -7.24
CA MET A 65 -4.00 0.00 -5.99
C MET A 65 -5.40 -0.24 -5.44
N LEU A 66 -5.69 -1.50 -5.14
CA LEU A 66 -6.90 -1.95 -4.46
C LEU A 66 -6.69 -1.88 -2.95
N VAL A 67 -7.59 -1.17 -2.28
CA VAL A 67 -7.62 -1.00 -0.82
C VAL A 67 -8.95 -1.52 -0.30
N LEU A 68 -8.91 -2.42 0.67
CA LEU A 68 -10.08 -3.00 1.33
C LEU A 68 -10.05 -2.67 2.82
N ASP A 69 -11.11 -2.06 3.34
CA ASP A 69 -11.19 -1.59 4.74
C ASP A 69 -9.94 -0.81 5.20
N ASP A 70 -9.46 0.08 4.32
CA ASP A 70 -8.26 0.91 4.54
C ASP A 70 -6.94 0.11 4.65
N LEU A 71 -6.92 -1.16 4.22
CA LEU A 71 -5.72 -1.99 4.07
C LEU A 71 -5.38 -2.17 2.59
N GLN A 72 -4.11 -1.97 2.23
CA GLN A 72 -3.61 -2.29 0.89
C GLN A 72 -3.75 -3.81 0.65
N ASN A 73 -4.34 -4.19 -0.47
CA ASN A 73 -4.47 -5.58 -0.88
C ASN A 73 -3.52 -5.92 -2.04
N ILE A 74 -3.65 -5.23 -3.18
CA ILE A 74 -2.79 -5.44 -4.35
C ILE A 74 -2.65 -4.15 -5.16
N SER A 75 -1.51 -3.98 -5.83
CA SER A 75 -1.28 -2.96 -6.84
C SER A 75 -0.86 -3.56 -8.18
N GLU A 76 -0.96 -2.80 -9.27
CA GLU A 76 -0.50 -3.22 -10.59
C GLU A 76 1.01 -3.55 -10.63
N ALA A 77 1.79 -2.95 -9.73
CA ALA A 77 3.21 -3.24 -9.57
C ALA A 77 3.51 -4.58 -8.85
N ASP A 78 2.52 -5.20 -8.21
CA ASP A 78 2.71 -6.39 -7.36
C ASP A 78 2.73 -7.73 -8.12
N LEU A 79 3.17 -7.75 -9.38
CA LEU A 79 3.30 -8.99 -10.18
C LEU A 79 4.12 -10.08 -9.46
N ILE A 80 5.11 -9.67 -8.68
CA ILE A 80 5.97 -10.58 -7.88
C ILE A 80 5.14 -11.35 -6.85
N TYR A 81 4.11 -10.76 -6.25
CA TYR A 81 3.24 -11.43 -5.30
C TYR A 81 2.51 -12.60 -5.97
N THR A 82 1.89 -12.34 -7.14
CA THR A 82 1.19 -13.36 -7.91
C THR A 82 2.13 -14.45 -8.41
N GLU A 83 3.29 -14.10 -8.95
CA GLU A 83 4.27 -15.09 -9.41
C GLU A 83 4.80 -15.97 -8.26
N THR A 84 5.02 -15.38 -7.08
CA THR A 84 5.51 -16.11 -5.91
C THR A 84 4.46 -17.07 -5.39
N LEU A 85 3.19 -16.64 -5.34
CA LEU A 85 2.06 -17.49 -4.95
C LEU A 85 1.91 -18.68 -5.90
N MET A 86 2.11 -18.46 -7.20
CA MET A 86 2.08 -19.48 -8.25
C MET A 86 3.40 -20.26 -8.41
N LEU A 87 4.27 -20.22 -7.40
CA LEU A 87 5.52 -20.98 -7.37
C LEU A 87 6.39 -20.78 -8.63
N ARG A 88 6.49 -19.53 -9.12
CA ARG A 88 7.27 -19.05 -10.28
C ARG A 88 8.13 -20.11 -10.98
N GLY A 89 7.56 -20.75 -12.00
CA GLY A 89 8.26 -21.66 -12.90
C GLY A 89 8.60 -23.03 -12.31
N LYS A 90 8.12 -23.37 -11.11
CA LYS A 90 8.28 -24.70 -10.51
C LYS A 90 7.12 -25.63 -10.83
N GLU A 91 5.90 -25.10 -10.86
CA GLU A 91 4.70 -25.86 -11.16
C GLU A 91 4.23 -25.64 -12.59
N ASP A 92 4.00 -26.74 -13.32
CA ASP A 92 3.24 -26.72 -14.57
C ASP A 92 1.76 -26.87 -14.23
N TYR A 93 0.95 -25.90 -14.62
CA TYR A 93 -0.49 -25.86 -14.35
C TYR A 93 -1.33 -26.39 -15.50
N LYS A 94 -0.70 -26.83 -16.60
CA LYS A 94 -1.41 -27.38 -17.75
C LYS A 94 -2.24 -28.61 -17.34
N ASP A 95 -3.51 -28.61 -17.75
CA ASP A 95 -4.48 -29.68 -17.53
C ASP A 95 -4.75 -30.01 -16.03
N LYS A 96 -4.40 -29.11 -15.11
CA LYS A 96 -4.71 -29.23 -13.68
C LYS A 96 -5.99 -28.48 -13.31
N GLU A 97 -6.73 -29.01 -12.35
CA GLU A 97 -7.83 -28.31 -11.70
C GLU A 97 -7.30 -27.49 -10.52
N ILE A 98 -7.58 -26.20 -10.51
CA ILE A 98 -7.06 -25.24 -9.51
C ILE A 98 -8.23 -24.58 -8.80
N VAL A 99 -8.19 -24.52 -7.48
CA VAL A 99 -9.13 -23.77 -6.65
C VAL A 99 -8.43 -22.57 -6.06
N ILE A 100 -8.93 -21.37 -6.36
CA ILE A 100 -8.46 -20.10 -5.80
C ILE A 100 -9.56 -19.57 -4.87
N LEU A 101 -9.20 -19.24 -3.63
CA LEU A 101 -10.15 -18.74 -2.62
C LEU A 101 -9.87 -17.27 -2.32
N GLY A 102 -10.92 -16.45 -2.33
CA GLY A 102 -10.88 -15.06 -1.86
C GLY A 102 -10.34 -14.02 -2.86
N GLU A 103 -9.43 -14.40 -3.75
CA GLU A 103 -8.79 -13.48 -4.70
C GLU A 103 -9.81 -12.91 -5.72
N ARG A 104 -9.91 -11.59 -5.84
CA ARG A 104 -10.46 -10.96 -7.04
C ARG A 104 -9.84 -9.59 -7.35
N PRO A 105 -8.75 -9.61 -8.13
CA PRO A 105 -8.52 -8.64 -9.18
C PRO A 105 -8.58 -9.39 -10.52
N LEU A 106 -9.55 -9.03 -11.37
CA LEU A 106 -9.70 -9.57 -12.72
C LEU A 106 -8.56 -9.05 -13.61
N LEU A 107 -7.36 -9.63 -13.53
CA LEU A 107 -6.27 -9.43 -14.50
C LEU A 107 -5.20 -10.52 -14.31
N VAL A 108 -5.59 -11.78 -14.49
CA VAL A 108 -4.62 -12.86 -14.77
C VAL A 108 -5.18 -13.66 -15.93
N HIS A 109 -4.70 -13.35 -17.13
CA HIS A 109 -4.88 -14.25 -18.28
C HIS A 109 -3.98 -15.47 -18.03
N PHE A 110 -4.61 -16.64 -17.84
CA PHE A 110 -3.94 -17.94 -17.89
C PHE A 110 -3.50 -18.27 -19.32
#